data_AF-A0A267EEL5-F1
#
_entry.id   AF-A0A267EEL5-F1
#
_cell.length_a   1.000
_cell.length_b   1.000
_cell.length_c   1.000
_cell.angle_alpha   90.00
_cell.angle_beta   90.00
_cell.angle_gamma   90.00
#
_symmetry.space_group_name_H-M   'P 1'
#
loop_
_entity.id
_entity.type
_entity.pdbx_description
1 polymer ?
#
loop_
_entity_poly.entity_id
_entity_poly.type
_entity_poly.pdbx_seq_one_letter_code
_entity_poly.pdbx_strand_id
1 'polypeptide(L)'
;MQQLGRLADELERAGVDFYLDMGTALGALRHLEMIPYDEDIDLRIDEEQKAAAKIVLEKLRYKWPGMLFQDTEWLNQHWKVHLRDILDPVLDRPVAIDIFFYQLNRTTDQLLIREPPFSFPIGDIFPTRRRPFHGRWYRTPNSIESMIVGYFPNSSLAECVYYLHDDSPFASCSRPVVPCRALADRFDFASTIQLGSGQLQLLRAAAAAGRWRAAGLAYVAGADRL
;
A
#
# COMPACT_ATOMS: atom_id res chain seq x y z
N MET A 1 -5.84 -11.29 -5.18
CA MET A 1 -4.50 -10.65 -5.16
C MET A 1 -3.41 -11.24 -6.04
N GLN A 2 -3.59 -12.42 -6.65
CA GLN A 2 -2.66 -12.95 -7.67
C GLN A 2 -2.43 -11.98 -8.84
N GLN A 3 -3.47 -11.20 -9.17
CA GLN A 3 -3.50 -10.23 -10.25
C GLN A 3 -2.60 -9.00 -10.00
N LEU A 4 -2.56 -8.45 -8.78
CA LEU A 4 -1.56 -7.43 -8.39
C LEU A 4 -0.14 -7.98 -8.60
N GLY A 5 0.10 -9.22 -8.16
CA GLY A 5 1.39 -9.87 -8.33
C GLY A 5 1.82 -9.98 -9.79
N ARG A 6 0.90 -10.31 -10.70
CA ARG A 6 1.17 -10.33 -12.13
C ARG A 6 1.53 -8.95 -12.67
N LEU A 7 0.80 -7.90 -12.28
CA LEU A 7 1.12 -6.52 -12.69
C LEU A 7 2.52 -6.12 -12.22
N ALA A 8 2.83 -6.38 -10.94
CA ALA A 8 4.14 -6.15 -10.35
C ALA A 8 5.26 -6.84 -11.14
N ASP A 9 5.10 -8.12 -11.46
CA ASP A 9 6.10 -8.88 -12.21
C ASP A 9 6.38 -8.29 -13.60
N GLU A 10 5.37 -7.73 -14.26
CA GLU A 10 5.50 -7.12 -15.59
C GLU A 10 6.17 -5.74 -15.53
N LEU A 11 5.90 -4.95 -14.49
CA LEU A 11 6.59 -3.69 -14.22
C LEU A 11 8.06 -3.93 -13.89
N GLU A 12 8.36 -4.87 -12.97
CA GLU A 12 9.73 -5.22 -12.60
C GLU A 12 10.53 -5.75 -13.79
N ARG A 13 9.93 -6.61 -14.63
CA ARG A 13 10.58 -7.10 -15.87
C ARG A 13 10.89 -6.00 -16.87
N ALA A 14 10.15 -4.90 -16.83
CA ALA A 14 10.41 -3.73 -17.67
C ALA A 14 11.40 -2.73 -17.03
N GLY A 15 11.92 -3.03 -15.83
CA GLY A 15 12.82 -2.13 -15.10
C GLY A 15 12.10 -0.92 -14.52
N VAL A 16 10.79 -1.01 -14.29
CA VAL A 16 10.02 0.04 -13.60
C VAL A 16 10.03 -0.27 -12.11
N ASP A 17 10.65 0.61 -11.35
CA ASP A 17 10.67 0.53 -9.89
C ASP A 17 9.38 1.12 -9.33
N PHE A 18 8.83 0.46 -8.33
CA PHE A 18 7.66 0.94 -7.62
C PHE A 18 7.70 0.51 -6.15
N TYR A 19 6.90 1.16 -5.32
CA TYR A 19 6.62 0.74 -3.96
C TYR A 19 5.14 0.87 -3.64
N LEU A 20 4.66 0.07 -2.69
CA LEU A 20 3.34 0.24 -2.09
C LEU A 20 3.34 1.54 -1.29
N ASP A 21 2.30 2.35 -1.47
CA ASP A 21 2.23 3.70 -0.93
C ASP A 21 1.01 3.88 0.00
N MET A 22 0.92 5.02 0.70
CA MET A 22 -0.27 5.43 1.47
C MET A 22 -0.96 4.32 2.28
N GLY A 23 -2.27 4.12 2.09
CA GLY A 23 -3.10 3.15 2.82
C GLY A 23 -2.65 1.71 2.57
N THR A 24 -2.17 1.45 1.35
CA THR A 24 -1.64 0.13 0.96
C THR A 24 -0.36 -0.23 1.71
N ALA A 25 0.60 0.69 1.83
CA ALA A 25 1.81 0.47 2.63
C ALA A 25 1.47 0.28 4.11
N LEU A 26 0.51 1.07 4.61
CA LEU A 26 0.02 0.96 5.98
C LEU A 26 -0.68 -0.38 6.22
N GLY A 27 -1.44 -0.89 5.26
CA GLY A 27 -2.02 -2.22 5.25
C GLY A 27 -0.96 -3.31 5.31
N ALA A 28 0.08 -3.22 4.47
CA ALA A 28 1.22 -4.15 4.53
C ALA A 28 1.89 -4.17 5.92
N LEU A 29 1.92 -3.04 6.63
CA LEU A 29 2.43 -2.97 8.01
C LEU A 29 1.44 -3.54 9.04
N ARG A 30 0.16 -3.16 8.95
CA ARG A 30 -0.86 -3.40 9.99
C ARG A 30 -1.61 -4.71 9.83
N HIS A 31 -1.82 -5.16 8.61
CA HIS A 31 -2.67 -6.30 8.27
C HIS A 31 -1.93 -7.36 7.46
N LEU A 32 -0.80 -6.99 6.82
CA LEU A 32 -0.06 -7.83 5.86
C LEU A 32 -0.88 -8.08 4.59
N GLU A 33 -1.89 -7.25 4.40
CA GLU A 33 -2.89 -7.23 3.35
C GLU A 33 -3.50 -5.81 3.33
N MET A 34 -4.49 -5.58 2.46
CA MET A 34 -5.23 -4.32 2.45
C MET A 34 -5.84 -4.05 3.83
N ILE A 35 -6.00 -2.77 4.16
CA ILE A 35 -6.82 -2.40 5.31
C ILE A 35 -8.26 -2.88 4.99
N PRO A 36 -8.96 -3.61 5.89
CA PRO A 36 -10.20 -4.32 5.54
C PRO A 36 -11.41 -3.47 5.09
N TYR A 37 -11.30 -2.15 5.21
CA TYR A 37 -12.32 -1.18 4.84
C TYR A 37 -11.74 -0.12 3.88
N ASP A 38 -10.61 -0.46 3.25
CA ASP A 38 -9.95 0.34 2.24
C ASP A 38 -10.33 -0.15 0.86
N GLU A 39 -10.22 0.74 -0.11
CA GLU A 39 -11.07 0.70 -1.30
C GLU A 39 -10.29 0.46 -2.60
N ASP A 40 -8.97 0.62 -2.54
CA ASP A 40 -8.02 0.62 -3.63
C ASP A 40 -6.60 0.20 -3.18
N ILE A 41 -5.69 0.12 -4.15
CA ILE A 41 -4.27 -0.19 -3.95
C ILE A 41 -3.45 0.95 -4.53
N ASP A 42 -2.59 1.54 -3.71
CA ASP A 42 -1.70 2.63 -4.10
C ASP A 42 -0.31 2.10 -4.42
N LEU A 43 0.13 2.34 -5.66
CA LEU A 43 1.51 2.17 -6.08
C LEU A 43 2.10 3.53 -6.40
N ARG A 44 3.39 3.70 -6.12
CA ARG A 44 4.12 4.91 -6.47
C ARG A 44 5.36 4.59 -7.31
N ILE A 45 5.50 5.29 -8.43
CA ILE A 45 6.61 5.14 -9.39
C ILE A 45 7.33 6.46 -9.65
N ASP A 46 8.57 6.39 -10.11
CA ASP A 46 9.31 7.58 -10.53
C ASP A 46 8.66 8.20 -11.78
N GLU A 47 8.47 9.52 -11.80
CA GLU A 47 7.94 10.25 -12.95
C GLU A 47 8.81 10.02 -14.20
N GLU A 48 10.13 9.84 -14.03
CA GLU A 48 11.05 9.52 -15.13
C GLU A 48 10.76 8.15 -15.78
N GLN A 49 10.14 7.21 -15.04
CA GLN A 49 9.83 5.86 -15.51
C GLN A 49 8.43 5.73 -16.13
N LYS A 50 7.63 6.80 -16.15
CA LYS A 50 6.24 6.77 -16.67
C LYS A 50 6.14 6.25 -18.10
N ALA A 51 7.03 6.67 -18.99
CA ALA A 51 6.98 6.21 -20.38
C ALA A 51 7.11 4.68 -20.48
N ALA A 52 8.04 4.08 -19.72
CA ALA A 52 8.23 2.64 -19.65
C ALA A 52 7.01 1.94 -19.01
N ALA A 53 6.52 2.46 -17.89
CA ALA A 53 5.34 1.92 -17.21
C ALA A 53 4.09 1.94 -18.10
N LYS A 54 3.83 3.04 -18.80
CA LYS A 54 2.69 3.18 -19.71
C LYS A 54 2.74 2.16 -20.85
N ILE A 55 3.92 1.91 -21.42
CA ILE A 55 4.10 0.87 -22.45
C ILE A 55 3.70 -0.51 -21.90
N VAL A 56 4.08 -0.83 -20.67
CA VAL A 56 3.70 -2.10 -20.01
C VAL A 56 2.18 -2.17 -19.82
N LEU A 57 1.58 -1.13 -19.24
CA LEU A 57 0.15 -1.08 -18.93
C LEU A 57 -0.72 -1.18 -20.20
N GLU A 58 -0.36 -0.46 -21.25
CA GLU A 58 -1.03 -0.55 -22.56
C GLU A 58 -0.91 -1.95 -23.17
N LYS A 59 0.27 -2.58 -23.10
CA LYS A 59 0.45 -3.97 -23.56
C LYS A 59 -0.40 -4.96 -22.75
N LEU A 60 -0.47 -4.78 -21.44
CA LEU A 60 -1.25 -5.65 -20.57
C LEU A 60 -2.75 -5.52 -20.81
N ARG A 61 -3.25 -4.30 -21.08
CA ARG A 61 -4.65 -4.06 -21.46
C ARG A 61 -5.11 -4.96 -22.60
N TYR A 62 -4.27 -5.21 -23.61
CA TYR A 62 -4.61 -6.11 -24.71
C TYR A 62 -4.47 -7.60 -24.37
N LYS A 63 -3.56 -7.95 -23.46
CA LYS A 63 -3.28 -9.35 -23.08
C LYS A 63 -4.16 -9.86 -21.95
N TRP A 64 -4.87 -8.97 -21.26
CA TRP A 64 -5.63 -9.29 -20.07
C TRP A 64 -7.03 -8.68 -20.15
N PRO A 65 -8.02 -9.44 -20.66
CA PRO A 65 -9.38 -8.95 -20.89
C PRO A 65 -10.09 -8.38 -19.64
N GLY A 66 -9.69 -8.80 -18.44
CA GLY A 66 -10.21 -8.30 -17.16
C GLY A 66 -9.51 -7.05 -16.62
N MET A 67 -8.47 -6.56 -17.28
CA MET A 67 -7.73 -5.35 -16.88
C MET A 67 -8.17 -4.15 -17.71
N LEU A 68 -8.57 -3.07 -17.02
CA LEU A 68 -8.83 -1.77 -17.62
C LEU A 68 -7.80 -0.78 -17.12
N PHE A 69 -6.92 -0.32 -18.01
CA PHE A 69 -6.02 0.81 -17.75
C PHE A 69 -6.67 2.11 -18.22
N GLN A 70 -6.69 3.10 -17.35
CA GLN A 70 -7.15 4.46 -17.62
C GLN A 70 -6.05 5.45 -17.29
N ASP A 71 -5.63 6.22 -18.29
CA ASP A 71 -4.77 7.37 -18.08
C ASP A 71 -5.62 8.53 -17.55
N THR A 72 -5.74 8.61 -16.23
CA THR A 72 -6.49 9.64 -15.51
C THR A 72 -5.60 10.78 -15.03
N GLU A 73 -4.36 10.88 -15.50
CA GLU A 73 -3.38 11.80 -14.93
C GLU A 73 -3.83 13.26 -15.03
N TRP A 74 -4.42 13.65 -16.16
CA TRP A 74 -4.94 15.01 -16.35
C TRP A 74 -6.10 15.37 -15.42
N LEU A 75 -6.81 14.38 -14.88
CA LEU A 75 -7.98 14.59 -14.04
C LEU A 75 -7.65 14.48 -12.56
N ASN A 76 -6.82 13.49 -12.19
CA ASN A 76 -6.57 13.08 -10.80
C ASN A 76 -5.07 12.90 -10.46
N GLN A 77 -4.16 13.27 -11.37
CA GLN A 77 -2.68 13.11 -11.25
C GLN A 77 -2.14 11.73 -10.89
N HIS A 78 -2.92 10.69 -11.13
CA HIS A 78 -2.49 9.30 -11.11
C HIS A 78 -3.15 8.55 -12.25
N TRP A 79 -2.66 7.34 -12.54
CA TRP A 79 -3.36 6.42 -13.43
C TRP A 79 -4.18 5.42 -12.63
N LYS A 80 -5.27 4.92 -13.23
CA LYS A 80 -6.08 3.85 -12.63
C LYS A 80 -5.96 2.56 -13.42
N VAL A 81 -5.84 1.45 -12.70
CA VAL A 81 -5.96 0.09 -13.25
C VAL A 81 -7.06 -0.63 -12.50
N HIS A 82 -8.17 -0.92 -13.17
CA HIS A 82 -9.22 -1.76 -12.61
C HIS A 82 -9.00 -3.21 -12.99
N LEU A 83 -9.08 -4.09 -12.01
CA LEU A 83 -8.94 -5.53 -12.19
C LEU A 83 -10.28 -6.20 -11.87
N ARG A 84 -11.03 -6.57 -12.91
CA ARG A 84 -12.42 -7.05 -12.78
C ARG A 84 -12.58 -8.30 -11.92
N ASP A 85 -11.53 -9.11 -11.76
CA ASP A 85 -11.59 -10.34 -10.97
C ASP A 85 -11.01 -10.18 -9.54
N ILE A 86 -10.62 -8.96 -9.14
CA ILE A 86 -10.39 -8.64 -7.73
C ILE A 86 -11.64 -7.95 -7.22
N LEU A 87 -12.60 -8.71 -6.71
CA LEU A 87 -13.69 -8.14 -5.94
C LEU A 87 -13.21 -7.87 -4.52
N ASP A 88 -13.47 -6.66 -4.04
CA ASP A 88 -13.46 -6.40 -2.61
C ASP A 88 -14.59 -7.24 -1.96
N PRO A 89 -14.28 -8.12 -1.00
CA PRO A 89 -15.29 -9.02 -0.41
C PRO A 89 -16.32 -8.30 0.46
N VAL A 90 -16.05 -7.06 0.86
CA VAL A 90 -16.93 -6.20 1.67
C VAL A 90 -17.78 -5.31 0.77
N LEU A 91 -17.21 -4.79 -0.32
CA LEU A 91 -17.84 -3.79 -1.19
C LEU A 91 -18.41 -4.35 -2.49
N ASP A 92 -18.17 -5.64 -2.80
CA ASP A 92 -18.62 -6.34 -4.02
C ASP A 92 -18.31 -5.57 -5.31
N ARG A 93 -17.16 -4.89 -5.34
CA ARG A 93 -16.73 -4.05 -6.47
C ARG A 93 -15.27 -4.33 -6.84
N PRO A 94 -14.86 -4.08 -8.09
CA PRO A 94 -13.47 -4.23 -8.50
C PRO A 94 -12.54 -3.31 -7.70
N VAL A 95 -11.46 -3.87 -7.15
CA VAL A 95 -10.39 -3.08 -6.53
C VAL A 95 -9.64 -2.32 -7.64
N ALA A 96 -9.53 -1.00 -7.45
CA ALA A 96 -8.71 -0.16 -8.32
C ALA A 96 -7.27 -0.16 -7.82
N ILE A 97 -6.31 -0.14 -8.74
CA ILE A 97 -4.91 0.15 -8.44
C ILE A 97 -4.63 1.56 -8.96
N ASP A 98 -4.36 2.48 -8.05
CA ASP A 98 -3.94 3.83 -8.36
C ASP A 98 -2.41 3.88 -8.44
N ILE A 99 -1.89 4.38 -9.56
CA ILE A 99 -0.46 4.50 -9.82
C ILE A 99 -0.10 5.98 -9.81
N PHE A 100 0.51 6.39 -8.70
CA PHE A 100 0.97 7.75 -8.46
C PHE A 100 2.42 7.95 -8.85
N PHE A 101 2.83 9.22 -8.94
CA PHE A 101 4.16 9.61 -9.38
C PHE A 101 4.91 10.39 -8.30
N TYR A 102 6.24 10.33 -8.35
CA TYR A 102 7.12 11.22 -7.60
C TYR A 102 8.26 11.73 -8.46
N GLN A 103 8.90 12.81 -8.00
CA GLN A 103 10.16 13.30 -8.55
C GLN A 103 11.23 13.34 -7.47
N LEU A 104 12.49 13.11 -7.84
CA LEU A 104 13.62 13.27 -6.93
C LEU A 104 14.27 14.63 -7.14
N ASN A 105 14.27 15.45 -6.09
CA ASN A 105 15.11 16.63 -6.03
C ASN A 105 16.37 16.30 -5.21
N ARG A 106 17.42 15.86 -5.91
CA ARG A 106 18.70 15.50 -5.30
C ARG A 106 19.48 16.70 -4.73
N THR A 107 19.15 17.91 -5.16
CA THR A 107 19.78 19.14 -4.62
C THR A 107 19.28 19.42 -3.21
N THR A 108 18.00 19.19 -2.95
CA THR A 108 17.39 19.39 -1.61
C THR A 108 17.25 18.09 -0.82
N ASP A 109 17.68 16.96 -1.37
CA ASP A 109 17.51 15.61 -0.82
C ASP A 109 16.04 15.29 -0.49
N GLN A 110 15.11 15.67 -1.39
CA GLN A 110 13.67 15.47 -1.23
C GLN A 110 13.09 14.62 -2.35
N LEU A 111 12.16 13.74 -1.98
CA LEU A 111 11.16 13.19 -2.89
C LEU A 111 9.95 14.13 -2.90
N LEU A 112 9.50 14.50 -4.09
CA LEU A 112 8.42 15.45 -4.33
C LEU A 112 7.20 14.73 -4.91
N ILE A 113 6.03 15.03 -4.38
CA ILE A 113 4.73 14.54 -4.83
C ILE A 113 3.89 15.76 -5.14
N ARG A 114 3.18 15.75 -6.27
CA ARG A 114 2.43 16.92 -6.74
C ARG A 114 1.02 17.04 -6.15
N GLU A 115 0.36 15.91 -5.86
CA GLU A 115 -1.04 15.92 -5.42
C GLU A 115 -1.34 15.04 -4.20
N PRO A 116 -1.79 15.69 -3.10
CA PRO A 116 -1.42 17.05 -2.70
C PRO A 116 0.10 17.29 -2.75
N PRO A 117 0.58 18.55 -2.78
CA PRO A 117 2.00 18.81 -2.77
C PRO A 117 2.60 18.35 -1.44
N PHE A 118 3.40 17.29 -1.49
CA PHE A 118 4.14 16.77 -0.35
C PHE A 118 5.61 16.63 -0.70
N SER A 119 6.45 16.78 0.32
CA SER A 119 7.87 16.52 0.23
C SER A 119 8.30 15.61 1.37
N PHE A 120 9.08 14.60 1.05
CA PHE A 120 9.65 13.68 2.02
C PHE A 120 11.17 13.66 1.88
N PRO A 121 11.94 13.58 2.96
CA PRO A 121 13.36 13.27 2.88
C PRO A 121 13.57 11.99 2.06
N ILE A 122 14.52 11.98 1.13
CA ILE A 122 14.79 10.78 0.32
C ILE A 122 15.10 9.58 1.22
N GLY A 123 15.80 9.79 2.34
CA GLY A 123 16.10 8.77 3.34
C GLY A 123 14.89 8.14 4.04
N ASP A 124 13.74 8.82 4.05
CA ASP A 124 12.50 8.26 4.62
C ASP A 124 11.80 7.31 3.66
N ILE A 125 12.08 7.42 2.36
CA ILE A 125 11.52 6.54 1.32
C ILE A 125 12.53 5.47 0.93
N PHE A 126 13.80 5.83 0.76
CA PHE A 126 14.87 5.00 0.24
C PHE A 126 16.00 4.76 1.27
N PRO A 127 16.66 3.58 1.24
CA PRO A 127 16.31 2.41 0.43
C PRO A 127 14.95 1.85 0.87
N THR A 128 14.16 1.36 -0.09
CA THR A 128 12.87 0.74 0.23
C THR A 128 13.07 -0.52 1.05
N ARG A 129 12.06 -0.88 1.85
CA ARG A 129 12.04 -2.12 2.63
C ARG A 129 11.09 -3.13 2.00
N ARG A 130 11.40 -4.42 2.12
CA ARG A 130 10.49 -5.49 1.71
C ARG A 130 9.50 -5.78 2.84
N ARG A 131 8.20 -5.81 2.53
CA ARG A 131 7.14 -6.22 3.46
C ARG A 131 6.17 -7.20 2.81
N PRO A 132 5.59 -8.13 3.58
CA PRO A 132 4.56 -9.02 3.07
C PRO A 132 3.25 -8.23 2.85
N PHE A 133 2.59 -8.50 1.73
CA PHE A 133 1.28 -7.98 1.37
C PHE A 133 0.56 -9.03 0.52
N HIS A 134 -0.55 -9.57 1.03
CA HIS A 134 -1.31 -10.67 0.42
C HIS A 134 -0.44 -11.86 -0.04
N GLY A 135 0.45 -12.30 0.85
CA GLY A 135 1.28 -13.49 0.63
C GLY A 135 2.45 -13.32 -0.34
N ARG A 136 2.68 -12.11 -0.86
CA ARG A 136 3.86 -11.76 -1.67
C ARG A 136 4.65 -10.65 -0.99
N TRP A 137 5.92 -10.52 -1.33
CA TRP A 137 6.80 -9.46 -0.81
C TRP A 137 6.85 -8.31 -1.80
N TYR A 138 6.58 -7.11 -1.31
CA TYR A 138 6.64 -5.87 -2.09
C TYR A 138 7.54 -4.85 -1.41
N ARG A 139 8.00 -3.85 -2.17
CA ARG A 139 8.73 -2.71 -1.64
C ARG A 139 7.76 -1.75 -0.96
N THR A 140 8.15 -1.20 0.17
CA THR A 140 7.49 -0.08 0.87
C THR A 140 8.54 0.97 1.20
N PRO A 141 8.14 2.21 1.53
CA PRO A 141 9.06 3.21 2.06
C PRO A 141 9.88 2.71 3.25
N ASN A 142 11.09 3.26 3.41
CA ASN A 142 11.97 2.98 4.55
C ASN A 142 11.27 3.27 5.88
N SER A 143 10.53 4.38 5.93
CA SER A 143 9.71 4.83 7.05
C SER A 143 8.26 5.05 6.61
N ILE A 144 7.43 4.01 6.76
CA ILE A 144 5.97 4.11 6.56
C ILE A 144 5.38 5.14 7.54
N GLU A 145 5.94 5.26 8.74
CA GLU A 145 5.49 6.26 9.72
C GLU A 145 5.67 7.69 9.21
N SER A 146 6.88 8.05 8.75
CA SER A 146 7.15 9.38 8.21
C SER A 146 6.22 9.70 7.05
N MET A 147 6.01 8.73 6.16
CA MET A 147 5.08 8.85 5.05
C MET A 147 3.64 9.12 5.53
N ILE A 148 3.11 8.32 6.45
CA ILE A 148 1.74 8.47 6.96
C ILE A 148 1.56 9.78 7.73
N VAL A 149 2.52 10.16 8.57
CA VAL A 149 2.47 11.45 9.29
C VAL A 149 2.56 12.62 8.30
N GLY A 150 3.34 12.52 7.24
CA GLY A 150 3.40 13.57 6.22
C GLY A 150 2.09 13.73 5.44
N TYR A 151 1.42 12.63 5.10
CA TYR A 151 0.10 12.68 4.45
C TYR A 151 -1.02 13.10 5.41
N PHE A 152 -0.94 12.67 6.66
CA PHE A 152 -1.98 12.82 7.68
C PHE A 152 -1.34 13.34 8.99
N PRO A 153 -1.02 14.64 9.09
CA PRO A 153 -0.22 15.19 10.20
C PRO A 153 -0.88 15.08 11.58
N ASN A 154 -2.19 14.84 11.63
CA ASN A 154 -2.94 14.60 12.87
C ASN A 154 -3.24 13.11 13.10
N SER A 155 -2.52 12.22 12.43
CA SER A 155 -2.68 10.77 12.52
C SER A 155 -1.39 10.14 13.02
N SER A 156 -1.54 9.03 13.72
CA SER A 156 -0.44 8.19 14.19
C SER A 156 -0.57 6.76 13.66
N LEU A 157 0.52 6.00 13.75
CA LEU A 157 0.46 4.56 13.47
C LEU A 157 -0.49 3.80 14.41
N ALA A 158 -0.87 4.37 15.56
CA ALA A 158 -1.82 3.79 16.50
C ALA A 158 -3.29 4.10 16.15
N GLU A 159 -3.54 4.99 15.20
CA GLU A 159 -4.86 5.46 14.82
C GLU A 159 -5.32 4.87 13.50
N CYS A 160 -6.58 4.44 13.50
CA CYS A 160 -7.26 3.87 12.35
C CYS A 160 -8.32 4.88 11.90
N VAL A 161 -8.16 5.37 10.68
CA VAL A 161 -9.17 6.17 10.00
C VAL A 161 -10.15 5.19 9.40
N TYR A 162 -11.38 5.17 9.90
CA TYR A 162 -12.41 4.26 9.46
C TYR A 162 -13.37 4.99 8.52
N TYR A 163 -13.54 4.51 7.30
CA TYR A 163 -14.53 5.05 6.37
C TYR A 163 -15.87 4.37 6.61
N LEU A 164 -16.81 5.13 7.17
CA LEU A 164 -18.22 4.76 7.08
C LEU A 164 -18.74 5.28 5.74
N HIS A 165 -18.73 4.43 4.72
CA HIS A 165 -19.57 4.68 3.55
C HIS A 165 -21.02 4.51 4.02
N ASP A 166 -21.68 5.63 4.32
CA ASP A 166 -23.13 5.68 4.34
C ASP A 166 -23.56 5.79 2.88
N ASP A 167 -24.31 4.81 2.37
CA ASP A 167 -24.77 4.71 0.97
C ASP A 167 -25.69 5.88 0.55
N SER A 168 -25.93 6.84 1.44
CA SER A 168 -26.64 8.08 1.15
C SER A 168 -25.82 9.01 0.25
N PRO A 169 -26.36 9.46 -0.90
CA PRO A 169 -25.71 10.42 -1.80
C PRO A 169 -25.49 11.82 -1.18
N PHE A 170 -25.87 12.02 0.08
CA PHE A 170 -25.75 13.26 0.85
C PHE A 170 -25.03 13.10 2.19
N ALA A 171 -24.53 11.91 2.53
CA ALA A 171 -23.80 11.74 3.77
C ALA A 171 -22.45 12.46 3.68
N SER A 172 -22.21 13.37 4.62
CA SER A 172 -20.85 13.86 4.84
C SER A 172 -19.98 12.64 5.17
N CYS A 173 -18.90 12.44 4.40
CA CYS A 173 -17.89 11.43 4.71
C CYS A 173 -17.25 11.78 6.06
N SER A 174 -17.86 11.33 7.15
CA SER A 174 -17.22 11.36 8.45
C SER A 174 -16.08 10.34 8.38
N ARG A 175 -14.86 10.79 8.66
CA ARG A 175 -13.67 9.94 8.79
C ARG A 175 -13.35 9.80 10.28
N PRO A 176 -14.14 9.02 11.06
CA PRO A 176 -13.83 8.81 12.45
C PRO A 176 -12.42 8.23 12.59
N VAL A 177 -11.62 8.89 13.41
CA VAL A 177 -10.31 8.41 13.84
C VAL A 177 -10.52 7.68 15.15
N VAL A 178 -10.21 6.39 15.19
CA VAL A 178 -10.31 5.57 16.40
C VAL A 178 -8.95 4.93 16.69
N PRO A 179 -8.63 4.63 17.96
CA PRO A 179 -7.48 3.80 18.28
C PRO A 179 -7.61 2.44 17.58
N CYS A 180 -6.61 2.00 16.83
CA CYS A 180 -6.67 0.72 16.09
C CYS A 180 -6.97 -0.48 17.01
N ARG A 181 -6.55 -0.42 18.27
CA ARG A 181 -6.90 -1.44 19.29
C ARG A 181 -8.40 -1.64 19.50
N ALA A 182 -9.21 -0.61 19.23
CA ALA A 182 -10.67 -0.67 19.34
C ALA A 182 -11.32 -1.43 18.17
N LEU A 183 -10.53 -1.77 17.14
CA LEU A 183 -10.96 -2.55 15.98
C LEU A 183 -10.36 -3.97 15.96
N ALA A 184 -9.51 -4.30 16.95
CA ALA A 184 -8.78 -5.57 16.99
C ALA A 184 -9.67 -6.81 17.25
N ASP A 185 -10.92 -6.59 17.67
CA ASP A 185 -11.95 -7.63 17.80
C ASP A 185 -12.70 -7.90 16.48
N ARG A 186 -12.57 -7.00 15.50
CA ARG A 186 -13.26 -7.08 14.20
C ARG A 186 -12.32 -7.40 13.05
N PHE A 187 -11.10 -6.90 13.11
CA PHE A 187 -10.12 -7.02 12.03
C PHE A 187 -8.83 -7.62 12.56
N ASP A 188 -8.21 -8.46 11.73
CA ASP A 188 -6.93 -9.07 12.07
C ASP A 188 -5.82 -8.02 11.94
N PHE A 189 -5.11 -7.76 13.04
CA PHE A 189 -3.90 -6.93 13.03
C PHE A 189 -2.65 -7.81 13.16
N ALA A 190 -1.60 -7.43 12.45
CA ALA A 190 -0.26 -7.94 12.59
C ALA A 190 0.41 -7.32 13.81
N SER A 191 1.25 -8.11 14.48
CA SER A 191 2.04 -7.63 15.61
C SER A 191 3.52 -7.83 15.30
N THR A 192 4.37 -6.85 15.62
CA THR A 192 5.82 -7.03 15.50
C THR A 192 6.37 -7.36 16.89
N ILE A 193 7.09 -8.47 17.02
CA ILE A 193 7.78 -8.84 18.26
C ILE A 193 9.28 -8.65 18.03
N GLN A 194 9.90 -7.79 18.82
CA GLN A 194 11.34 -7.60 18.81
C GLN A 194 11.98 -8.71 19.64
N LEU A 195 12.79 -9.58 19.02
CA LEU A 195 13.61 -10.56 19.73
C LEU A 195 15.06 -10.06 19.74
N GLY A 196 15.80 -10.35 20.81
CA GLY A 196 17.07 -9.68 21.18
C GLY A 196 18.21 -9.67 20.15
N SER A 197 18.05 -10.30 18.98
CA SER A 197 19.02 -10.29 17.87
C SER A 197 18.42 -9.91 16.51
N GLY A 198 17.17 -9.45 16.44
CA GLY A 198 16.50 -9.04 15.20
C GLY A 198 14.99 -8.80 15.38
N GLN A 199 14.40 -7.89 14.59
CA GLN A 199 12.95 -7.74 14.57
C GLN A 199 12.31 -8.96 13.89
N LEU A 200 11.27 -9.54 14.47
CA LEU A 200 10.42 -10.58 13.90
C LEU A 200 8.99 -10.02 13.78
N GLN A 201 8.43 -9.92 12.57
CA GLN A 201 7.02 -9.58 12.42
C GLN A 201 6.20 -10.86 12.62
N LEU A 202 5.41 -10.93 13.69
CA LEU A 202 4.54 -12.06 13.99
C LEU A 202 3.22 -11.88 13.22
N LEU A 203 2.93 -12.82 12.32
CA LEU A 203 1.70 -12.77 11.54
C LEU A 203 0.53 -13.31 12.39
N ARG A 204 -0.55 -12.52 12.43
CA ARG A 204 -1.87 -12.75 13.04
C ARG A 204 -2.01 -12.60 14.56
N ALA A 205 -2.68 -11.52 14.98
CA ALA A 205 -3.65 -11.60 16.06
C ALA A 205 -5.00 -12.00 15.44
N ALA A 206 -5.39 -13.27 15.58
CA ALA A 206 -6.70 -13.73 15.12
C ALA A 206 -7.79 -13.21 16.07
N ALA A 207 -8.76 -12.48 15.54
CA ALA A 207 -10.01 -12.14 16.23
C ALA A 207 -10.88 -13.40 16.38
N ALA A 208 -10.58 -14.25 17.36
CA ALA A 208 -11.54 -15.20 17.91
C ALA A 208 -11.11 -15.67 19.32
N ALA A 209 -11.78 -15.13 20.34
CA ALA A 209 -11.87 -15.70 21.68
C ALA A 209 -10.53 -16.16 22.30
N GLY A 210 -9.64 -15.22 22.63
CA GLY A 210 -8.59 -15.43 23.64
C GLY A 210 -7.57 -16.53 23.37
N ARG A 211 -7.36 -16.97 22.12
CA ARG A 211 -6.34 -17.96 21.78
C ARG A 211 -5.41 -17.45 20.71
N TRP A 212 -4.22 -17.01 21.14
CA TRP A 212 -3.06 -16.81 20.28
C TRP A 212 -2.70 -18.13 19.60
N ARG A 213 -2.93 -18.24 18.30
CA ARG A 213 -2.36 -19.33 17.48
C ARG A 213 -1.23 -18.74 16.65
N ALA A 214 -0.03 -19.25 16.84
CA ALA A 214 1.12 -18.92 16.00
C ALA A 214 0.83 -19.36 14.57
N ALA A 215 0.56 -18.41 13.67
CA ALA A 215 0.63 -18.65 12.23
C ALA A 215 2.06 -18.34 11.79
N GLY A 216 2.83 -19.39 11.48
CA GLY A 216 4.23 -19.26 11.13
C GLY A 216 4.44 -18.50 9.81
N LEU A 217 5.18 -17.40 9.89
CA LEU A 217 6.28 -17.05 8.99
C LEU A 217 7.27 -16.24 9.84
N ALA A 218 8.50 -16.75 9.97
CA ALA A 218 9.57 -16.11 10.72
C ALA A 218 10.43 -15.27 9.77
N TYR A 219 10.56 -13.98 10.05
CA TYR A 219 11.57 -13.08 9.47
C TYR A 219 12.81 -13.05 10.37
N VAL A 220 13.98 -13.49 9.89
CA VAL A 220 15.25 -13.18 10.56
C VAL A 220 15.84 -11.96 9.85
N ALA A 221 15.86 -10.80 10.51
CA ALA A 221 16.60 -9.64 10.05
C ALA A 221 18.10 -9.97 10.05
N GLY A 222 18.69 -10.28 8.90
CA GLY A 222 20.13 -10.57 8.87
C GLY A 222 20.77 -10.99 7.54
N ALA A 223 20.16 -10.78 6.38
CA ALA A 223 20.73 -11.29 5.11
C ALA A 223 20.84 -10.28 3.95
N ASP A 224 20.59 -8.98 4.15
CA ASP A 224 20.79 -7.98 3.10
C ASP A 224 21.97 -7.05 3.45
N ARG A 225 23.17 -7.63 3.43
CA ARG A 225 24.42 -6.94 3.12
C ARG A 225 25.14 -7.75 2.07
N LEU A 226 24.81 -7.51 0.80
CA LEU A 226 25.71 -7.65 -0.34
C LEU A 226 25.33 -6.60 -1.38
#